data_AF-K1SJN4-F1
#
_entry.id   AF-K1SJN4-F1
#
_cell.length_a   1.000
_cell.length_b   1.000
_cell.length_c   1.000
_cell.angle_alpha   90.00
_cell.angle_beta   90.00
_cell.angle_gamma   90.00
#
_symmetry.space_group_name_H-M   'P 1'
#
loop_
_entity.id
_entity.type
_entity.pdbx_description
1 polymer ?
#
loop_
_entity_poly.entity_id
_entity_poly.type
_entity_poly.pdbx_seq_one_letter_code
_entity_poly.pdbx_strand_id
1 'polypeptide(L)'
;MAEKYNALVMVDECHSAGVVGSKGRGVSELYNLYGRIDIHTGTLGKAFGGAIGGFTTGRKEIIDMLRQRSRPYLFSNSLPPAVVGAGIEVFKMLDESDELHTRLMEN
;
A
#
# COMPACT_ATOMS: atom_id res chain seq x y z
N MET A 1 -20.43 -2.00 -9.89
CA MET A 1 -20.13 -2.15 -11.34
C MET A 1 -19.16 -3.29 -11.60
N ALA A 2 -17.97 -3.33 -10.98
CA ALA A 2 -17.01 -4.41 -11.21
C ALA A 2 -17.58 -5.83 -11.00
N GLU A 3 -18.30 -6.06 -9.90
CA GLU A 3 -19.00 -7.33 -9.64
C GLU A 3 -20.01 -7.70 -10.74
N LYS A 4 -20.79 -6.71 -11.22
CA LYS A 4 -21.78 -6.91 -12.29
C LYS A 4 -21.14 -7.37 -13.60
N TYR A 5 -19.91 -6.93 -13.87
CA TYR A 5 -19.19 -7.22 -15.12
C TYR A 5 -18.06 -8.24 -14.94
N ASN A 6 -17.95 -8.87 -13.77
CA ASN A 6 -16.87 -9.79 -13.42
C ASN A 6 -15.47 -9.21 -13.74
N ALA A 7 -15.26 -7.95 -13.39
CA ALA A 7 -14.03 -7.22 -13.65
C ALA A 7 -13.15 -7.17 -12.40
N LEU A 8 -11.84 -7.24 -12.60
CA LEU A 8 -10.86 -7.00 -11.52
C LEU A 8 -10.81 -5.51 -11.18
N VAL A 9 -10.64 -5.22 -9.89
CA VAL A 9 -10.49 -3.88 -9.33
C VAL A 9 -9.09 -3.71 -8.78
N MET A 10 -8.40 -2.69 -9.29
CA MET A 10 -7.15 -2.20 -8.73
C MET A 10 -7.38 -0.81 -8.14
N VAL A 11 -6.91 -0.58 -6.92
CA VAL A 11 -6.93 0.74 -6.27
C VAL A 11 -5.52 1.22 -6.00
N ASP A 12 -5.23 2.44 -6.43
CA ASP A 12 -4.00 3.14 -6.07
C ASP A 12 -4.21 3.96 -4.80
N GLU A 13 -3.51 3.57 -3.73
CA GLU A 13 -3.57 4.20 -2.42
C GLU A 13 -2.37 5.13 -2.17
N CYS A 14 -1.65 5.56 -3.21
CA CYS A 14 -0.46 6.41 -3.09
C CYS A 14 -0.62 7.66 -2.21
N HIS A 15 -1.81 8.27 -2.16
CA HIS A 15 -2.07 9.50 -1.41
C HIS A 15 -2.94 9.31 -0.17
N SER A 16 -3.42 8.08 0.05
CA SER A 16 -4.39 7.75 1.08
C SER A 16 -3.85 6.77 2.10
N ALA A 17 -2.97 5.85 1.69
CA ALA A 17 -2.28 4.97 2.61
C ALA A 17 -1.34 5.80 3.51
N GLY A 18 -1.47 5.61 4.81
CA GLY A 18 -0.87 6.38 5.91
C GLY A 18 -1.64 7.64 6.32
N VAL A 19 -2.78 7.97 5.69
CA VAL A 19 -3.48 9.26 5.89
C VAL A 19 -4.99 9.12 6.06
N VAL A 20 -5.64 8.25 5.27
CA VAL A 20 -7.10 8.14 5.20
C VAL A 20 -7.55 6.85 5.87
N GLY A 21 -8.72 6.87 6.52
CA GLY A 21 -9.28 5.72 7.23
C GLY A 21 -9.11 5.86 8.74
N SER A 22 -9.73 4.99 9.52
CA SER A 22 -9.65 5.06 10.98
C SER A 22 -8.21 4.87 11.50
N LYS A 23 -7.41 4.06 10.80
CA LYS A 23 -6.01 3.76 11.15
C LYS A 23 -5.05 4.19 10.04
N GLY A 24 -5.48 5.12 9.20
CA GLY A 24 -4.69 5.56 8.06
C GLY A 24 -4.41 4.47 7.02
N ARG A 25 -5.19 3.39 6.90
CA ARG A 25 -4.88 2.28 5.97
C ARG A 25 -5.39 2.50 4.55
N GLY A 26 -5.93 3.67 4.27
CA GLY A 26 -6.35 4.12 2.93
C GLY A 26 -7.86 4.26 2.78
N VAL A 27 -8.26 4.65 1.58
CA VAL A 27 -9.67 4.81 1.19
C VAL A 27 -10.41 3.47 1.28
N SER A 28 -9.71 2.37 1.01
CA SER A 28 -10.24 1.02 1.15
C SER A 28 -10.66 0.69 2.59
N GLU A 29 -9.94 1.19 3.59
CA GLU A 29 -10.34 1.09 5.00
C GLU A 29 -11.57 1.95 5.28
N LEU A 30 -11.53 3.22 4.85
CA LEU A 30 -12.59 4.20 5.11
C LEU A 30 -13.97 3.71 4.64
N TYR A 31 -14.04 3.06 3.48
CA TYR A 31 -15.28 2.53 2.91
C TYR A 31 -15.51 1.04 3.17
N ASN A 32 -14.69 0.41 4.03
CA ASN A 32 -14.76 -1.02 4.36
C ASN A 32 -14.83 -1.92 3.11
N LEU A 33 -13.90 -1.69 2.17
CA LEU A 33 -13.85 -2.36 0.87
C LEU A 33 -12.85 -3.52 0.82
N TYR A 34 -12.19 -3.84 1.93
CA TYR A 34 -11.30 -5.00 1.99
C TYR A 34 -12.04 -6.28 1.59
N GLY A 35 -11.40 -7.09 0.75
CA GLY A 35 -11.98 -8.30 0.17
C GLY A 35 -12.79 -8.07 -1.12
N ARG A 36 -13.13 -6.82 -1.48
CA ARG A 36 -13.76 -6.46 -2.76
C ARG A 36 -12.78 -5.91 -3.80
N ILE A 37 -11.58 -5.56 -3.36
CA ILE A 37 -10.50 -5.04 -4.20
C ILE A 37 -9.49 -6.17 -4.44
N ASP A 38 -9.14 -6.41 -5.70
CA ASP A 38 -8.23 -7.50 -6.08
C ASP A 38 -6.76 -7.13 -5.90
N ILE A 39 -6.43 -5.87 -6.13
CA ILE A 39 -5.06 -5.34 -6.14
C ILE A 39 -5.03 -3.96 -5.49
N HIS A 40 -4.13 -3.76 -4.53
CA HIS A 40 -3.76 -2.43 -4.05
C HIS A 40 -2.36 -2.08 -4.52
N THR A 41 -2.18 -0.86 -5.00
CA THR A 41 -0.86 -0.29 -5.27
C THR A 41 -0.62 0.89 -4.34
N GLY A 42 0.64 1.20 -4.09
CA GLY A 42 1.00 2.38 -3.31
C GLY A 42 2.49 2.67 -3.38
N THR A 43 2.89 3.74 -2.70
CA THR A 43 4.28 4.19 -2.64
C THR A 43 4.79 4.22 -1.21
N LEU A 44 6.06 3.86 -1.04
CA LEU A 44 6.80 4.02 0.21
C LEU A 44 7.45 5.42 0.32
N GLY A 45 7.40 6.22 -0.74
CA GLY A 45 8.02 7.55 -0.81
C GLY A 45 7.16 8.70 -0.28
N LYS A 46 6.04 8.42 0.41
CA LYS A 46 5.14 9.44 0.98
C LYS A 46 4.95 9.19 2.49
N ALA A 47 3.73 8.87 2.92
CA ALA A 47 3.38 8.72 4.33
C ALA A 47 4.19 7.61 5.04
N PHE A 48 4.67 6.60 4.32
CA PHE A 48 5.44 5.48 4.87
C PHE A 48 6.95 5.74 4.99
N GLY A 49 7.35 6.95 5.38
CA GLY A 49 8.75 7.29 5.66
C GLY A 49 9.48 8.03 4.54
N GLY A 50 8.78 8.46 3.47
CA GLY A 50 9.29 9.44 2.51
C GLY A 50 10.52 9.02 1.68
N ALA A 51 10.94 7.76 1.74
CA ALA A 51 12.16 7.30 1.10
C ALA A 51 11.93 6.98 -0.40
N ILE A 52 12.07 5.72 -0.79
CA ILE A 52 11.88 5.28 -2.17
C ILE A 52 11.27 3.89 -2.20
N GLY A 53 10.36 3.67 -3.15
CA GLY A 53 9.78 2.36 -3.41
C GLY A 53 8.28 2.44 -3.72
N GLY A 54 7.80 1.35 -4.27
CA GLY A 54 6.38 1.10 -4.48
C GLY A 54 6.04 -0.32 -4.05
N PHE A 55 4.77 -0.57 -3.82
CA PHE A 55 4.27 -1.90 -3.51
C PHE A 55 3.04 -2.22 -4.34
N THR A 56 2.82 -3.52 -4.51
CA THR A 56 1.59 -4.08 -5.03
C THR A 56 1.20 -5.22 -4.11
N THR A 57 0.03 -5.15 -3.51
CA THR A 57 -0.56 -6.23 -2.71
C THR A 57 -1.82 -6.73 -3.39
N GLY A 58 -2.20 -7.97 -3.14
CA GLY A 58 -3.34 -8.61 -3.78
C GLY A 58 -3.28 -10.11 -3.58
N ARG A 59 -4.10 -10.84 -4.34
CA ARG A 59 -4.10 -12.31 -4.32
C ARG A 59 -2.73 -12.89 -4.68
N LYS A 60 -2.37 -14.01 -4.04
CA LYS A 60 -1.07 -14.67 -4.22
C LYS A 60 -0.77 -14.99 -5.69
N GLU A 61 -1.76 -15.44 -6.43
CA GLU A 61 -1.62 -15.82 -7.85
C GLU A 61 -1.26 -14.60 -8.72
N ILE A 62 -1.82 -13.43 -8.39
CA ILE A 62 -1.50 -12.17 -9.07
C ILE A 62 -0.07 -11.76 -8.75
N ILE A 63 0.33 -11.80 -7.47
CA ILE A 63 1.68 -11.42 -7.04
C ILE A 63 2.72 -12.35 -7.65
N ASP A 64 2.49 -13.67 -7.63
CA ASP A 64 3.40 -14.66 -8.19
C ASP A 64 3.55 -14.46 -9.72
N MET A 65 2.46 -14.17 -10.43
CA MET A 65 2.51 -13.81 -11.85
C MET A 65 3.31 -12.53 -12.10
N LEU A 66 3.09 -11.47 -11.31
CA LEU A 66 3.79 -10.20 -11.45
C LEU A 66 5.30 -10.38 -11.20
N ARG A 67 5.70 -11.18 -10.21
CA ARG A 67 7.12 -11.47 -9.95
C ARG A 67 7.80 -12.20 -11.11
N GLN A 68 7.05 -12.99 -11.89
CA GLN A 68 7.58 -13.73 -13.04
C GLN A 68 7.49 -12.98 -14.37
N ARG A 69 6.63 -11.95 -14.50
CA ARG A 69 6.35 -11.28 -15.79
C ARG A 69 6.60 -9.78 -15.80
N SER A 70 6.65 -9.12 -14.65
CA SER A 70 6.84 -7.68 -14.57
C SER A 70 8.28 -7.31 -14.90
N ARG A 71 8.49 -6.67 -16.06
CA ARG A 71 9.82 -6.20 -16.49
C ARG A 71 10.49 -5.28 -15.47
N PRO A 72 9.78 -4.29 -14.86
CA PRO A 72 10.37 -3.46 -13.81
C PRO A 72 10.80 -4.24 -12.56
N TYR A 73 10.17 -5.38 -12.27
CA TYR A 73 10.57 -6.24 -11.14
C TYR A 73 11.78 -7.13 -11.51
N LEU A 74 11.78 -7.70 -12.71
CA LEU A 74 12.80 -8.66 -13.15
C LEU A 74 14.14 -8.02 -13.53
N PHE A 75 14.10 -6.82 -14.10
CA PHE A 75 15.27 -6.17 -14.71
C PHE A 75 15.68 -4.89 -13.97
N SER A 76 15.37 -4.80 -12.68
CA SER A 76 15.77 -3.70 -11.81
C SER A 76 16.40 -4.23 -10.51
N ASN A 77 17.25 -3.41 -9.89
CA ASN A 77 17.84 -3.74 -8.61
C ASN A 77 16.81 -3.62 -7.47
N SER A 78 16.98 -4.45 -6.44
CA SER A 78 16.19 -4.36 -5.21
C SER A 78 16.47 -3.06 -4.45
N LEU A 79 15.52 -2.64 -3.61
CA LEU A 79 15.67 -1.47 -2.76
C LEU A 79 16.87 -1.63 -1.80
N PRO A 80 17.59 -0.55 -1.46
CA PRO A 80 18.66 -0.61 -0.48
C PRO A 80 18.17 -1.14 0.87
N PRO A 81 18.94 -2.02 1.56
CA PRO A 81 18.52 -2.60 2.85
C PRO A 81 18.13 -1.55 3.90
N ALA A 82 18.83 -0.41 3.94
CA ALA A 82 18.52 0.68 4.86
C ALA A 82 17.12 1.28 4.60
N VAL A 83 16.71 1.40 3.34
CA VAL A 83 15.37 1.89 2.97
C VAL A 83 14.29 0.90 3.40
N VAL A 84 14.54 -0.40 3.18
CA VAL A 84 13.61 -1.45 3.62
C VAL A 84 13.49 -1.49 5.14
N GLY A 85 14.62 -1.39 5.86
CA GLY A 85 14.64 -1.35 7.32
C GLY A 85 13.87 -0.17 7.90
N ALA A 86 14.06 1.02 7.34
CA ALA A 86 13.30 2.20 7.73
C ALA A 86 11.79 2.03 7.46
N GLY A 87 11.42 1.47 6.31
CA GLY A 87 10.02 1.19 5.98
C GLY A 87 9.37 0.19 6.95
N ILE A 88 10.07 -0.88 7.32
CA ILE A 88 9.59 -1.85 8.32
C ILE A 88 9.33 -1.17 9.66
N GLU A 89 10.24 -0.29 10.09
CA GLU A 89 10.09 0.42 11.36
C GLU A 89 8.91 1.38 11.34
N VAL A 90 8.68 2.10 10.23
CA VAL A 90 7.49 2.96 10.07
C VAL A 90 6.21 2.13 10.20
N PHE A 91 6.12 0.95 9.59
CA PHE A 91 4.94 0.10 9.73
C PHE A 91 4.70 -0.36 11.18
N LYS A 92 5.77 -0.67 11.93
CA LYS A 92 5.63 -0.98 13.37
C LYS A 92 5.12 0.21 14.15
N MET A 93 5.68 1.40 13.93
CA MET A 93 5.25 2.63 14.61
C MET A 93 3.76 2.90 14.36
N LEU A 94 3.29 2.69 13.12
CA LEU A 94 1.88 2.85 12.75
C LEU A 94 0.96 1.78 13.37
N ASP A 95 1.47 0.58 13.64
CA ASP A 95 0.70 -0.46 14.34
C ASP A 95 0.67 -0.25 15.87
N GLU A 96 1.67 0.46 16.43
CA GLU A 96 1.79 0.73 17.87
C GLU A 96 1.00 1.96 18.33
N SER A 97 0.84 2.99 17.50
CA SER A 97 0.13 4.22 17.87
C SER A 97 -0.51 4.94 16.68
N ASP A 98 -1.75 5.40 16.88
CA ASP A 98 -2.49 6.25 15.93
C ASP A 98 -2.23 7.76 16.17
N GLU A 99 -1.42 8.15 17.15
CA GLU A 99 -1.27 9.55 17.59
C GLU A 99 -0.89 10.51 16.44
N LEU A 100 0.09 10.12 15.62
CA LEU A 100 0.54 10.92 14.48
C LEU A 100 -0.55 11.08 13.42
N HIS A 101 -1.34 10.03 13.21
CA HIS A 101 -2.46 10.03 12.27
C HIS A 101 -3.61 10.90 12.80
N THR A 102 -3.99 10.75 14.08
CA THR A 102 -5.02 11.59 14.71
C THR A 102 -4.65 13.06 14.63
N ARG A 103 -3.41 13.41 14.97
CA ARG A 103 -2.92 14.79 14.87
C ARG A 103 -2.97 15.32 13.44
N LEU A 104 -2.66 14.49 12.44
CA LEU A 104 -2.76 14.90 11.03
C LEU A 104 -4.21 15.22 10.65
N MET A 105 -5.17 14.44 11.11
CA MET A 105 -6.60 14.62 10.81
C MET A 105 -7.22 15.84 11.50
N GLU A 106 -6.63 16.32 12.59
CA GLU A 106 -7.08 17.50 13.33
C GLU A 106 -6.55 18.84 12.77
N ASN A 107 -5.49 18.82 11.94
CA ASN A 107 -4.90 20.01 11.32
C ASN A 107 -5.63 20.42 10.03
#